data_AF-A0A1V4IFD5-F1
#
_entry.id   AF-A0A1V4IFD5-F1
#
_cell.length_a   1.000
_cell.length_b   1.000
_cell.length_c   1.000
_cell.angle_alpha   90.00
_cell.angle_beta   90.00
_cell.angle_gamma   90.00
#
_symmetry.space_group_name_H-M   'P 1'
#
loop_
_entity.id
_entity.type
_entity.pdbx_description
1 polymer ?
#
loop_
_entity_poly.entity_id
_entity_poly.type
_entity_poly.pdbx_seq_one_letter_code
_entity_poly.pdbx_strand_id
1 'polypeptide(L)' 'MENKLILVEGIPGEGKTTIARKIKEKLISEGKNVILYEEGMSHPADMAWNAYLNKEEYASFLSKCSACGKLQKGLLAKRN' A
#
# COMPACT_ATOMS: atom_id res chain seq x y z
N MET A 1 -0.32 -8.37 17.80
CA MET A 1 -0.23 -9.20 16.58
C MET A 1 1.04 -8.80 15.86
N GLU A 2 1.98 -9.70 15.66
CA GLU A 2 3.26 -9.41 15.00
C GLU A 2 3.13 -9.73 13.50
N ASN A 3 3.25 -8.71 12.66
CA ASN A 3 3.24 -8.87 11.20
C ASN A 3 4.67 -8.75 10.67
N LYS A 4 5.00 -9.51 9.62
CA LYS A 4 6.30 -9.44 8.95
C LYS A 4 6.10 -9.07 7.48
N LEU A 5 6.86 -8.08 7.02
CA LEU A 5 6.94 -7.71 5.61
C LEU A 5 8.12 -8.42 4.96
N ILE A 6 7.87 -9.11 3.86
CA ILE A 6 8.91 -9.77 3.04
C ILE A 6 8.87 -9.12 1.66
N LEU A 7 9.98 -8.51 1.25
CA LEU A 7 10.14 -7.90 -0.07
C LEU A 7 11.01 -8.81 -0.94
N VAL A 8 10.56 -9.08 -2.17
CA VAL A 8 11.28 -9.91 -3.14
C VAL A 8 11.77 -8.99 -4.26
N GLU A 9 13.05 -8.61 -4.18
CA GLU A 9 13.71 -7.69 -5.11
C GLU A 9 14.69 -8.42 -6.04
N GLY A 10 15.05 -7.80 -7.16
CA GLY A 10 15.95 -8.38 -8.16
C GLY A 10 15.70 -7.89 -9.60
N ILE A 11 16.48 -8.39 -10.55
CA ILE A 11 16.45 -7.90 -11.95
C ILE A 11 15.20 -8.43 -12.68
N PRO A 12 14.64 -7.70 -13.68
CA PRO A 12 13.55 -8.22 -14.52
C PRO A 12 13.91 -9.57 -15.16
N GLY A 13 12.97 -10.52 -15.11
CA GLY A 13 13.16 -11.85 -15.73
C GLY A 13 13.81 -12.92 -14.84
N GLU A 14 14.31 -12.61 -13.65
CA GLU A 14 14.98 -13.59 -12.76
C GLU A 14 14.02 -14.47 -11.93
N GLY A 15 12.71 -14.38 -12.17
CA GLY A 15 11.72 -15.23 -11.49
C GLY A 15 11.28 -14.74 -10.09
N LYS A 16 11.38 -13.43 -9.81
CA LYS A 16 10.87 -12.81 -8.57
C LYS A 16 9.44 -13.20 -8.24
N THR A 17 8.54 -13.06 -9.21
CA THR A 17 7.12 -13.44 -9.08
C THR A 17 6.98 -14.92 -8.73
N THR A 18 7.79 -15.78 -9.36
CA THR A 18 7.81 -17.22 -9.10
C THR A 18 8.24 -17.52 -7.67
N ILE A 19 9.34 -16.92 -7.18
CA ILE A 19 9.81 -17.17 -5.82
C ILE A 19 8.88 -16.57 -4.77
N ALA A 20 8.27 -15.40 -5.02
CA ALA A 20 7.29 -14.80 -4.11
C ALA A 20 6.07 -15.70 -3.90
N ARG A 21 5.56 -16.34 -4.97
CA ARG A 21 4.46 -17.33 -4.88
C ARG A 21 4.87 -18.57 -4.09
N LYS A 22 6.08 -19.10 -4.31
CA LYS A 22 6.61 -20.23 -3.54
C LYS A 22 6.78 -19.92 -2.05
N ILE A 23 7.25 -18.72 -1.70
CA ILE A 23 7.35 -18.25 -0.32
C ILE A 23 5.96 -18.23 0.32
N LYS A 24 4.95 -17.69 -0.38
CA LYS A 24 3.55 -17.68 0.08
C LYS A 24 3.07 -19.10 0.37
N GLU A 25 3.21 -20.03 -0.58
CA GLU A 25 2.77 -21.42 -0.44
C GLU A 25 3.43 -22.10 0.77
N LYS A 26 4.75 -21.94 0.92
CA LYS A 26 5.52 -22.49 2.04
C LYS A 26 5.02 -21.97 3.39
N LEU A 27 4.86 -20.66 3.54
CA LEU A 27 4.39 -20.05 4.78
C LEU A 27 2.94 -20.43 5.11
N ILE A 28 2.07 -20.54 4.10
CA ILE A 28 0.70 -21.06 4.29
C ILE A 28 0.73 -22.51 4.76
N SER A 29 1.60 -23.36 4.20
CA SER A 29 1.75 -24.75 4.65
C SER A 29 2.24 -24.88 6.10
N GLU A 30 2.87 -23.83 6.63
CA GLU A 30 3.31 -23.73 8.03
C GLU A 30 2.25 -23.12 8.96
N GLY A 31 1.01 -22.95 8.45
CA GLY A 31 -0.12 -22.40 9.20
C GLY A 31 -0.07 -20.89 9.38
N LYS A 32 0.72 -20.16 8.59
CA LYS A 32 0.76 -18.69 8.64
C LYS A 32 -0.34 -18.09 7.75
N ASN A 33 -0.90 -16.97 8.19
CA ASN A 33 -1.72 -16.13 7.34
C ASN A 33 -0.82 -15.24 6.47
N VAL A 34 -0.97 -15.32 5.15
CA VAL A 34 -0.08 -14.65 4.19
C VAL A 34 -0.90 -13.97 3.11
N ILE A 35 -0.60 -12.70 2.89
CA ILE A 35 -1.12 -11.91 1.77
C ILE A 35 0.06 -11.60 0.84
N LEU A 36 -0.10 -11.91 -0.44
CA LEU A 36 0.89 -11.61 -1.48
C LEU A 36 0.39 -10.42 -2.29
N TYR A 37 1.26 -9.44 -2.48
CA TYR A 37 1.06 -8.31 -3.38
C TYR A 37 2.15 -8.37 -4.46
N GLU A 38 1.74 -8.30 -5.72
CA GLU A 38 2.62 -8.26 -6.90
C GLU A 38 2.53 -6.87 -7.53
N GLU A 39 3.41 -6.60 -8.49
CA GLU A 39 3.45 -5.32 -9.21
C GLU A 39 2.06 -4.92 -9.74
N GLY A 40 1.66 -3.67 -9.50
CA GLY A 40 0.36 -3.13 -9.91
C GLY A 40 -0.77 -3.33 -8.89
N MET A 41 -0.56 -4.10 -7.82
CA MET A 41 -1.53 -4.16 -6.71
C MET A 41 -1.34 -3.02 -5.71
N SER A 42 -2.44 -2.57 -5.09
CA SER A 42 -2.39 -1.59 -3.99
C SER A 42 -1.88 -2.27 -2.72
N HIS A 43 -0.58 -2.13 -2.45
CA HIS A 43 0.05 -2.63 -1.23
C HIS A 43 -0.20 -1.66 -0.07
N PRO A 44 -0.54 -2.12 1.15
CA PRO A 44 -0.85 -1.24 2.29
C PRO A 44 0.33 -0.41 2.79
N ALA A 45 1.57 -0.86 2.52
CA ALA A 45 2.79 -0.08 2.77
C ALA A 45 3.27 0.71 1.54
N ASP A 46 2.59 0.61 0.40
CA ASP A 46 2.83 1.54 -0.70
C ASP A 46 2.15 2.87 -0.37
N MET A 47 2.97 3.81 0.06
CA MET A 47 2.56 5.16 0.44
C MET A 47 2.77 6.16 -0.70
N ALA A 48 3.07 5.70 -1.91
CA ALA A 48 3.15 6.58 -3.06
C ALA A 48 1.83 7.37 -3.19
N TRP A 49 1.93 8.67 -3.45
CA TRP A 49 0.79 9.57 -3.65
C TRP A 49 -0.13 9.75 -2.43
N ASN A 50 0.28 9.30 -1.24
CA ASN A 50 -0.44 9.54 0.00
C ASN A 50 0.22 10.68 0.79
N ALA A 51 -0.61 11.54 1.40
CA ALA A 51 -0.15 12.55 2.36
C ALA A 51 -0.55 12.11 3.77
N TYR A 52 0.38 12.19 4.72
CA TYR A 52 0.09 12.00 6.13
C TYR A 52 -0.03 13.37 6.79
N LEU A 53 -1.25 13.75 7.15
CA LEU A 53 -1.58 15.06 7.71
C LEU A 53 -2.29 14.87 9.05
N ASN A 54 -2.01 15.75 10.01
CA ASN A 54 -2.85 15.89 11.18
C ASN A 54 -4.18 16.60 10.84
N LYS A 55 -5.08 16.72 11.81
CA LYS A 55 -6.43 17.26 11.58
C LYS A 55 -6.39 18.71 11.13
N GLU A 56 -5.51 19.50 11.73
CA GLU A 56 -5.34 20.92 11.46
C GLU A 56 -4.75 21.15 10.07
N GLU A 57 -3.72 20.39 9.71
CA GLU A 57 -3.10 20.37 8.38
C GLU A 57 -4.08 19.96 7.29
N TYR A 58 -4.88 18.93 7.55
CA TYR A 58 -5.91 18.47 6.62
C TYR A 58 -7.01 19.52 6.41
N ALA A 59 -7.48 20.18 7.48
CA ALA A 59 -8.44 21.26 7.38
C ALA A 59 -7.89 22.46 6.59
N SER A 60 -6.61 22.81 6.81
CA SER A 60 -5.90 23.85 6.07
C SER A 60 -5.70 23.49 4.59
N PHE A 61 -5.42 22.21 4.29
CA PHE A 61 -5.35 21.72 2.93
C PHE A 61 -6.69 21.83 2.21
N LEU A 62 -7.78 21.38 2.85
CA LEU A 62 -9.13 21.46 2.28
C LEU A 62 -9.59 22.89 2.01
N SER A 63 -9.24 23.86 2.88
CA SER A 63 -9.61 25.26 2.67
C SER A 63 -8.91 25.84 1.44
N LYS A 64 -7.62 25.54 1.25
CA LYS A 64 -6.85 25.93 0.05
C LYS A 64 -7.39 25.27 -1.23
N CYS A 65 -7.76 24.00 -1.18
CA CYS A 65 -8.29 23.29 -2.34
C CYS A 65 -9.70 23.73 -2.74
N SER A 66 -10.54 24.07 -1.76
CA SER A 66 -11.90 24.57 -2.00
C SER A 66 -11.89 25.91 -2.73
N ALA A 67 -10.89 26.76 -2.45
CA ALA A 67 -10.67 28.00 -3.19
C ALA A 67 -10.21 27.78 -4.65
N CYS A 68 -9.71 26.58 -4.99
CA CYS A 68 -9.16 26.25 -6.31
C CYS A 68 -10.13 25.42 -7.19
N GLY A 69 -11.29 24.99 -6.67
CA GLY A 69 -12.31 24.23 -7.42
C GLY A 69 -11.89 22.81 -7.85
N LYS A 70 -10.75 22.30 -7.39
CA LYS A 70 -10.13 21.02 -7.82
C LYS A 70 -10.21 19.91 -6.76
N LEU A 71 -11.38 19.71 -6.15
CA LEU A 71 -11.60 18.56 -5.25
C LEU A 71 -12.37 17.45 -5.98
N GLN A 72 -11.64 16.46 -6.51
CA GLN A 72 -12.25 15.20 -6.92
C GLN A 72 -12.46 14.33 -5.67
N LYS A 73 -13.72 13.98 -5.39
CA LYS A 73 -14.17 13.23 -4.20
C LYS A 73 -13.55 11.82 -4.04
N GLY A 74 -12.76 11.34 -4.99
CA GLY A 74 -12.19 9.99 -5.00
C GLY A 74 -10.85 9.81 -4.25
N LEU A 75 -10.12 10.89 -3.94
CA LEU A 75 -8.79 10.79 -3.30
C LEU A 75 -8.83 10.83 -1.75
N LEU A 76 -10.02 10.99 -1.17
CA LEU A 76 -10.21 11.22 0.26
C LEU A 76 -10.83 10.00 0.92
N ALA A 77 -10.08 8.89 0.95
CA ALA A 77 -10.47 7.76 1.79
C ALA A 77 -10.23 8.14 3.26
N LYS A 78 -11.31 8.50 3.97
CA LYS A 78 -11.31 8.47 5.44
C LYS A 78 -11.03 7.03 5.87
N ARG A 79 -9.87 6.78 6.47
CA ARG A 79 -9.68 5.60 7.32
C ARG A 79 -10.40 5.89 8.65
N ASN A 80 -11.44 5.13 8.94
CA ASN A 80 -12.05 5.04 10.27
C ASN A 80 -11.11 4.31 11.24
#